data_AF-A0A527ZZ69-F1
#
_entry.id   AF-A0A527ZZ69-F1
#
_cell.length_a   1.000
_cell.length_b   1.000
_cell.length_c   1.000
_cell.angle_alpha   90.00
_cell.angle_beta   90.00
_cell.angle_gamma   90.00
#
_symmetry.space_group_name_H-M   'P 1'
#
loop_
_entity.id
_entity.type
_entity.pdbx_description
1 polymer ?
#
loop_
_entity_poly.entity_id
_entity_poly.type
_entity_poly.pdbx_seq_one_letter_code
_entity_poly.pdbx_strand_id
1 'polypeptide(L)'
;MTPDQSGAASLESIARNGSLLRRIAVRIPTYLSDLRENPAWLPMFMLARTMPARRLHWRGAKPVRPAQKDQETMFAGVDRDAVVGALRSEGLFSGLALPQSIHEEIASFAQRTPCFGNFDRRLEFLPAEHTEAEKHFGRPLLSGHFFERILDCNAALTVQRDPLLLDIAAHYLGSQAKLITTRVWWSFPTSSVSDAEKNLASLGKYHFDLDDWRMLKFFFYLNPVDAETGPHVYVRGSHNRRTLKHQLTLLVGHPAEEVLNVYGAQSPITL
;
A
#
# COMPACT_ATOMS: atom_id res chain seq x y z
N MET A 1 37.53 -18.67 21.77
CA MET A 1 37.88 -17.27 21.48
C MET A 1 38.74 -17.24 20.23
N THR A 2 38.09 -16.92 19.11
CA THR A 2 38.69 -16.50 17.85
C THR A 2 37.75 -15.37 17.38
N PRO A 3 38.27 -14.14 17.17
CA PRO A 3 37.42 -13.01 16.84
C PRO A 3 37.03 -13.10 15.36
N ASP A 4 35.74 -13.23 15.09
CA ASP A 4 35.22 -13.18 13.73
C ASP A 4 35.25 -11.71 13.25
N GLN A 5 36.23 -11.40 12.41
CA GLN A 5 36.30 -10.17 11.64
C GLN A 5 35.34 -10.28 10.44
N SER A 6 34.13 -9.76 10.59
CA SER A 6 33.29 -9.42 9.44
C SER A 6 32.72 -8.00 9.60
N GLY A 7 33.56 -7.02 9.28
CA GLY A 7 33.20 -5.61 9.13
C GLY A 7 32.34 -5.32 7.89
N ALA A 8 31.28 -6.09 7.67
CA ALA A 8 30.23 -5.77 6.70
C ALA A 8 29.00 -5.33 7.48
N ALA A 9 28.86 -4.01 7.66
CA ALA A 9 27.64 -3.39 8.13
C ALA A 9 26.45 -3.98 7.33
N SER A 10 25.55 -4.74 7.98
CA SER A 10 24.35 -5.31 7.36
C SER A 10 23.66 -4.23 6.52
N LEU A 11 23.10 -4.57 5.35
CA LEU A 11 22.32 -3.65 4.52
C LEU A 11 21.25 -2.91 5.34
N GLU A 12 20.73 -3.58 6.38
CA GLU A 12 19.83 -3.00 7.39
C GLU A 12 20.49 -1.86 8.19
N SER A 13 21.75 -1.99 8.59
CA SER A 13 22.53 -0.95 9.29
C SER A 13 22.88 0.27 8.43
N ILE A 14 23.08 0.05 7.13
CA ILE A 14 23.33 1.12 6.15
C ILE A 14 22.03 1.88 5.85
N ALA A 15 20.89 1.19 5.81
CA ALA A 15 19.56 1.81 5.76
C ALA A 15 19.22 2.57 7.06
N ARG A 16 19.64 2.05 8.24
CA ARG A 16 19.46 2.65 9.57
C ARG A 16 20.09 4.05 9.66
N ASN A 17 21.40 4.18 9.45
CA ASN A 17 22.16 5.40 9.81
C ASN A 17 22.99 6.00 8.65
N GLY A 18 22.83 5.48 7.42
CA GLY A 18 23.59 5.95 6.27
C GLY A 18 23.20 7.37 5.83
N SER A 19 24.16 8.09 5.28
CA SER A 19 23.90 9.34 4.53
C SER A 19 22.85 9.11 3.43
N LEU A 20 22.23 10.17 2.94
CA LEU A 20 21.25 10.14 1.84
C LEU A 20 21.68 9.20 0.69
N LEU A 21 22.96 9.25 0.32
CA LEU A 21 23.57 8.42 -0.71
C LEU A 21 23.54 6.92 -0.38
N ARG A 22 23.82 6.55 0.86
CA ARG A 22 23.78 5.14 1.33
C ARG A 22 22.37 4.57 1.36
N ARG A 23 21.37 5.37 1.75
CA ARG A 23 19.95 4.96 1.73
C ARG A 23 19.43 4.76 0.30
N ILE A 24 19.90 5.58 -0.65
CA ILE A 24 19.62 5.39 -2.08
C ILE A 24 20.33 4.14 -2.59
N ALA A 25 21.60 3.92 -2.21
CA ALA A 25 22.39 2.77 -2.67
C ALA A 25 21.76 1.41 -2.31
N VAL A 26 21.16 1.28 -1.13
CA VAL A 26 20.46 0.05 -0.70
C VAL A 26 19.29 -0.32 -1.63
N ARG A 27 18.70 0.64 -2.36
CA ARG A 27 17.58 0.39 -3.29
C ARG A 27 18.02 0.11 -4.72
N ILE A 28 19.30 0.31 -5.05
CA ILE A 28 19.82 0.08 -6.40
C ILE A 28 19.55 -1.36 -6.88
N PRO A 29 19.76 -2.42 -6.08
CA PRO A 29 19.47 -3.79 -6.53
C PRO A 29 18.00 -3.99 -6.93
N THR A 30 17.06 -3.44 -6.15
CA THR A 30 15.62 -3.50 -6.46
C THR A 30 15.32 -2.77 -7.77
N TYR A 31 15.82 -1.54 -7.93
CA TYR A 31 15.62 -0.77 -9.17
C TYR A 31 16.23 -1.44 -10.40
N LEU A 32 17.35 -2.14 -10.24
CA LEU A 32 17.96 -2.94 -11.31
C LEU A 32 17.12 -4.18 -11.67
N SER A 33 16.48 -4.82 -10.68
CA SER A 33 15.52 -5.91 -10.93
C SER A 33 14.31 -5.40 -11.71
N ASP A 34 13.68 -4.33 -11.22
CA ASP A 34 12.50 -3.72 -11.85
C ASP A 34 12.78 -3.29 -13.29
N LEU A 35 13.96 -2.69 -13.55
CA LEU A 35 14.37 -2.29 -14.89
C LEU A 35 14.62 -3.49 -15.83
N ARG A 36 15.17 -4.59 -15.31
CA ARG A 36 15.38 -5.82 -16.09
C ARG A 36 14.07 -6.49 -16.45
N GLU A 37 13.11 -6.52 -15.53
CA GLU A 37 11.78 -7.08 -15.74
C GLU A 37 10.94 -6.21 -16.66
N ASN A 38 11.02 -4.89 -16.52
CA ASN A 38 10.30 -3.93 -17.34
C ASN A 38 11.14 -2.68 -17.60
N PRO A 39 11.82 -2.56 -18.75
CA PRO A 39 12.61 -1.38 -19.10
C PRO A 39 11.83 -0.06 -19.09
N ALA A 40 10.51 -0.10 -19.30
CA ALA A 40 9.64 1.08 -19.24
C ALA A 40 9.37 1.56 -17.80
N TRP A 41 9.72 0.76 -16.79
CA TRP A 41 9.56 1.10 -15.37
C TRP A 41 10.36 2.34 -14.99
N LEU A 42 11.62 2.49 -15.42
CA LEU A 42 12.44 3.63 -15.00
C LEU A 42 11.91 4.98 -15.53
N PRO A 43 11.56 5.11 -16.82
CA PRO A 43 10.87 6.31 -17.31
C PRO A 43 9.55 6.58 -16.56
N MET A 44 8.75 5.54 -16.29
CA MET A 44 7.54 5.67 -15.49
C MET A 44 7.87 6.18 -14.08
N PHE A 45 8.79 5.54 -13.37
CA PHE A 45 9.20 5.88 -12.01
C PHE A 45 9.71 7.31 -11.90
N MET A 46 10.47 7.80 -12.89
CA MET A 46 10.96 9.18 -12.90
C MET A 46 9.83 10.18 -13.18
N LEU A 47 9.02 9.94 -14.22
CA LEU A 47 8.04 10.90 -14.71
C LEU A 47 6.76 10.92 -13.87
N ALA A 48 6.28 9.75 -13.43
CA ALA A 48 5.05 9.59 -12.65
C ALA A 48 5.13 10.23 -11.26
N ARG A 49 6.31 10.65 -10.79
CA ARG A 49 6.48 11.46 -9.58
C ARG A 49 6.01 12.89 -9.76
N THR A 50 6.08 13.41 -10.99
CA THR A 50 5.80 14.82 -11.28
C THR A 50 4.36 15.03 -11.72
N MET A 51 3.70 16.03 -11.15
CA MET A 51 2.31 16.37 -11.48
C MET A 51 2.14 16.74 -12.97
N PRO A 52 3.05 17.51 -13.62
CA PRO A 52 2.94 17.80 -15.04
C PRO A 52 2.99 16.56 -15.93
N ALA A 53 3.93 15.63 -15.71
CA ALA A 53 4.03 14.43 -16.54
C ALA A 53 2.85 13.49 -16.30
N ARG A 54 2.37 13.34 -15.06
CA ARG A 54 1.14 12.58 -14.76
C ARG A 54 -0.08 13.15 -15.51
N ARG A 55 -0.24 14.48 -15.49
CA ARG A 55 -1.33 15.17 -16.20
C ARG A 55 -1.21 15.01 -17.71
N LEU A 56 0.01 15.04 -18.25
CA LEU A 56 0.24 14.80 -19.67
C LEU A 56 -0.10 13.36 -20.07
N HIS A 57 0.40 12.37 -19.31
CA HIS A 57 0.06 10.96 -19.50
C HIS A 57 -1.45 10.74 -19.46
N TRP A 58 -2.16 11.43 -18.55
CA TRP A 58 -3.61 11.35 -18.43
C TRP A 58 -4.39 11.78 -19.68
N ARG A 59 -3.84 12.69 -20.50
CA ARG A 59 -4.52 13.09 -21.75
C ARG A 59 -4.64 11.94 -22.75
N GLY A 60 -3.81 10.90 -22.62
CA GLY A 60 -3.89 9.68 -23.42
C GLY A 60 -4.85 8.63 -22.86
N ALA A 61 -5.49 8.86 -21.71
CA ALA A 61 -6.39 7.90 -21.12
C ALA A 61 -7.63 7.70 -21.99
N LYS A 62 -7.92 6.45 -22.30
CA LYS A 62 -9.09 6.11 -23.11
C LYS A 62 -10.38 6.37 -22.35
N PRO A 63 -11.41 6.93 -23.02
CA PRO A 63 -12.71 7.14 -22.40
C PRO A 63 -13.30 5.81 -21.95
N VAL A 64 -14.07 5.86 -20.87
CA VAL A 64 -14.83 4.71 -20.38
C VAL A 64 -16.15 4.65 -21.12
N ARG A 65 -16.50 3.46 -21.59
CA ARG A 65 -17.84 3.23 -22.13
C ARG A 65 -18.83 3.27 -20.97
N PRO A 66 -20.05 3.78 -21.16
CA PRO A 66 -21.09 3.68 -20.16
C PRO A 66 -21.21 2.22 -19.69
N ALA A 67 -21.17 2.01 -18.37
CA ALA A 67 -21.33 0.68 -17.80
C ALA A 67 -22.68 0.07 -18.20
N GLN A 68 -22.72 -1.24 -18.39
CA GLN A 68 -23.99 -1.96 -18.48
C GLN A 68 -24.69 -1.84 -17.11
N LYS A 69 -25.94 -1.36 -17.10
CA LYS A 69 -26.70 -1.05 -15.88
C LYS A 69 -27.01 -2.28 -15.00
N ASP A 70 -26.78 -3.50 -15.49
CA ASP A 70 -27.37 -4.71 -14.93
C ASP A 70 -26.34 -5.66 -14.27
N GLN A 71 -25.15 -5.18 -13.90
CA GLN A 71 -24.20 -6.00 -13.16
C GLN A 71 -24.45 -5.87 -11.65
N GLU A 72 -24.81 -6.97 -11.01
CA GLU A 72 -25.00 -7.04 -9.56
C GLU A 72 -23.66 -6.77 -8.85
N THR A 73 -23.66 -5.78 -7.96
CA THR A 73 -22.54 -5.45 -7.07
C THR A 73 -22.90 -5.80 -5.63
N MET A 74 -21.90 -6.17 -4.84
CA MET A 74 -22.09 -6.40 -3.41
C MET A 74 -22.25 -5.11 -2.60
N PHE A 75 -21.95 -3.95 -3.18
CA PHE A 75 -22.01 -2.64 -2.52
C PHE A 75 -23.33 -1.92 -2.85
N ALA A 76 -24.44 -2.54 -2.44
CA ALA A 76 -25.77 -2.02 -2.74
C ALA A 76 -25.97 -0.58 -2.25
N GLY A 77 -26.54 0.28 -3.10
CA GLY A 77 -26.82 1.68 -2.78
C GLY A 77 -25.62 2.63 -2.95
N VAL A 78 -24.43 2.14 -3.31
CA VAL A 78 -23.28 3.00 -3.59
C VAL A 78 -23.34 3.54 -5.02
N ASP A 79 -23.38 4.86 -5.16
CA ASP A 79 -23.35 5.54 -6.45
C ASP A 79 -21.91 5.73 -6.95
N ARG A 80 -21.56 5.07 -8.06
CA ARG A 80 -20.27 5.18 -8.75
C ARG A 80 -19.86 6.63 -9.02
N ASP A 81 -20.78 7.49 -9.44
CA ASP A 81 -20.46 8.87 -9.81
C ASP A 81 -20.10 9.70 -8.57
N ALA A 82 -20.81 9.50 -7.45
CA ALA A 82 -20.45 10.07 -6.17
C ALA A 82 -19.05 9.62 -5.70
N VAL A 83 -18.73 8.32 -5.80
CA VAL A 83 -17.39 7.80 -5.45
C VAL A 83 -16.30 8.45 -6.30
N VAL A 84 -16.48 8.46 -7.63
CA VAL A 84 -15.50 9.04 -8.56
C VAL A 84 -15.35 10.55 -8.33
N GLY A 85 -16.44 11.24 -8.00
CA GLY A 85 -16.44 12.65 -7.61
C GLY A 85 -15.55 12.89 -6.39
N ALA A 86 -15.76 12.14 -5.31
CA ALA A 86 -14.97 12.24 -4.08
C ALA A 86 -13.48 11.91 -4.30
N LEU A 87 -13.17 10.87 -5.10
CA LEU A 87 -11.79 10.54 -5.46
C LEU A 87 -11.11 11.69 -6.25
N ARG A 88 -11.84 12.37 -7.14
CA ARG A 88 -11.29 13.49 -7.92
C ARG A 88 -11.05 14.72 -7.06
N SER A 89 -11.97 15.07 -6.16
CA SER A 89 -11.88 16.25 -5.30
C SER A 89 -10.94 16.04 -4.11
N GLU A 90 -11.14 14.95 -3.36
CA GLU A 90 -10.50 14.70 -2.06
C GLU A 90 -9.45 13.60 -2.10
N GLY A 91 -9.46 12.74 -3.13
CA GLY A 91 -8.52 11.62 -3.25
C GLY A 91 -8.87 10.41 -2.40
N LEU A 92 -10.05 10.44 -1.77
CA LEU A 92 -10.52 9.44 -0.82
C LEU A 92 -12.04 9.31 -0.88
N PHE A 93 -12.55 8.15 -0.50
CA PHE A 93 -13.97 7.86 -0.34
C PHE A 93 -14.12 6.79 0.75
N SER A 94 -15.12 6.95 1.62
CA SER A 94 -15.55 5.98 2.62
C SER A 94 -17.01 5.59 2.34
N GLY A 95 -17.40 4.37 2.75
CA GLY A 95 -18.77 3.87 2.53
C GLY A 95 -18.87 2.60 1.68
N LEU A 96 -17.75 2.04 1.22
CA LEU A 96 -17.71 0.68 0.68
C LEU A 96 -17.57 -0.31 1.86
N ALA A 97 -18.67 -0.96 2.22
CA ALA A 97 -18.70 -1.99 3.26
C ALA A 97 -18.86 -3.37 2.62
N LEU A 98 -17.98 -4.32 3.00
CA LEU A 98 -18.13 -5.71 2.58
C LEU A 98 -19.37 -6.32 3.24
N PRO A 99 -20.18 -7.12 2.52
CA PRO A 99 -21.21 -7.95 3.16
C PRO A 99 -20.58 -8.87 4.21
N GLN A 100 -21.33 -9.15 5.27
CA GLN A 100 -20.86 -9.96 6.40
C GLN A 100 -20.27 -11.31 5.97
N SER A 101 -20.93 -12.03 5.05
CA SER A 101 -20.44 -13.32 4.56
C SER A 101 -19.09 -13.22 3.84
N ILE A 102 -18.88 -12.18 3.02
CA ILE A 102 -17.62 -11.93 2.31
C ILE A 102 -16.52 -11.57 3.30
N HIS A 103 -16.82 -10.67 4.22
CA HIS A 103 -15.91 -10.24 5.28
C HIS A 103 -15.46 -11.41 6.16
N GLU A 104 -16.39 -12.20 6.68
CA GLU A 104 -16.11 -13.33 7.58
C GLU A 104 -15.32 -14.44 6.88
N GLU A 105 -15.59 -14.72 5.60
CA GLU A 105 -14.82 -15.70 4.85
C GLU A 105 -13.35 -15.27 4.68
N ILE A 106 -13.10 -14.01 4.29
CA ILE A 106 -11.74 -13.50 4.15
C ILE A 106 -11.04 -13.46 5.52
N ALA A 107 -11.72 -13.04 6.57
CA ALA A 107 -11.17 -13.03 7.93
C ALA A 107 -10.83 -14.45 8.42
N SER A 108 -11.72 -15.43 8.20
CA SER A 108 -11.50 -16.83 8.55
C SER A 108 -10.32 -17.44 7.77
N PHE A 109 -10.20 -17.11 6.47
CA PHE A 109 -9.03 -17.49 5.68
C PHE A 109 -7.75 -16.90 6.27
N ALA A 110 -7.75 -15.60 6.57
CA ALA A 110 -6.59 -14.91 7.12
C ALA A 110 -6.20 -15.39 8.53
N GLN A 111 -7.12 -15.97 9.30
CA GLN A 111 -6.83 -16.54 10.61
C GLN A 111 -6.22 -17.95 10.54
N ARG A 112 -6.64 -18.77 9.57
CA ARG A 112 -6.29 -20.20 9.49
C ARG A 112 -5.14 -20.52 8.52
N THR A 113 -4.76 -19.56 7.69
CA THR A 113 -3.70 -19.74 6.70
C THR A 113 -2.39 -19.12 7.23
N PRO A 114 -1.24 -19.81 7.16
CA PRO A 114 0.02 -19.19 7.53
C PRO A 114 0.37 -18.02 6.62
N CYS A 115 0.93 -16.97 7.20
CA CYS A 115 1.37 -15.76 6.52
C CYS A 115 2.89 -15.61 6.62
N PHE A 116 3.44 -14.62 5.94
CA PHE A 116 4.89 -14.39 5.87
C PHE A 116 5.27 -13.05 6.49
N GLY A 117 6.20 -13.11 7.45
CA GLY A 117 6.64 -11.99 8.25
C GLY A 117 7.43 -10.94 7.45
N ASN A 118 7.10 -9.66 7.61
CA ASN A 118 7.89 -8.52 7.09
C ASN A 118 8.23 -8.62 5.58
N PHE A 119 7.33 -9.17 4.75
CA PHE A 119 7.54 -9.46 3.33
C PHE A 119 8.65 -10.49 3.01
N ASP A 120 9.10 -11.29 3.98
CA ASP A 120 10.10 -12.34 3.80
C ASP A 120 9.45 -13.73 3.80
N ARG A 121 9.53 -14.43 2.65
CA ARG A 121 8.93 -15.77 2.48
C ARG A 121 9.55 -16.86 3.36
N ARG A 122 10.68 -16.59 4.02
CA ARG A 122 11.33 -17.51 4.95
C ARG A 122 10.75 -17.42 6.37
N LEU A 123 10.00 -16.35 6.66
CA LEU A 123 9.41 -16.09 7.97
C LEU A 123 7.94 -16.51 7.97
N GLU A 124 7.66 -17.78 7.67
CA GLU A 124 6.29 -18.29 7.64
C GLU A 124 5.78 -18.62 9.06
N PHE A 125 4.57 -18.18 9.40
CA PHE A 125 3.95 -18.45 10.70
C PHE A 125 2.42 -18.30 10.65
N LEU A 126 1.71 -18.97 11.57
CA LEU A 126 0.29 -18.72 11.79
C LEU A 126 0.09 -17.40 12.56
N PRO A 127 -0.86 -16.53 12.16
CA PRO A 127 -1.09 -15.26 12.86
C PRO A 127 -1.38 -15.40 14.36
N ALA A 128 -2.06 -16.49 14.76
CA ALA A 128 -2.36 -16.78 16.16
C ALA A 128 -1.11 -17.13 16.99
N GLU A 129 -0.01 -17.51 16.35
CA GLU A 129 1.26 -17.91 16.96
C GLU A 129 2.33 -16.81 16.82
N HIS A 130 1.91 -15.55 16.60
CA HIS A 130 2.81 -14.42 16.34
C HIS A 130 3.90 -14.25 17.41
N THR A 131 3.55 -14.39 18.69
CA THR A 131 4.50 -14.26 19.81
C THR A 131 5.53 -15.38 19.82
N GLU A 132 5.11 -16.61 19.54
CA GLU A 132 5.99 -17.78 19.40
C GLU A 132 6.90 -17.63 18.18
N ALA A 133 6.37 -17.12 17.07
CA ALA A 133 7.13 -16.86 15.86
C ALA A 133 8.23 -15.82 16.07
N GLU A 134 7.94 -14.69 16.73
CA GLU A 134 8.97 -13.70 17.07
C GLU A 134 10.10 -14.32 17.93
N LYS A 135 9.76 -15.16 18.91
CA LYS A 135 10.75 -15.88 19.73
C LYS A 135 11.57 -16.86 18.89
N HIS A 136 10.92 -17.62 18.01
CA HIS A 136 11.56 -18.62 17.17
C HIS A 136 12.55 -17.98 16.18
N PHE A 137 12.14 -16.91 15.49
CA PHE A 137 12.99 -16.20 14.54
C PHE A 137 13.97 -15.23 15.19
N GLY A 138 13.83 -14.96 16.50
CA GLY A 138 14.68 -14.04 17.25
C GLY A 138 14.60 -12.60 16.75
N ARG A 139 13.46 -12.19 16.16
CA ARG A 139 13.26 -10.84 15.60
C ARG A 139 11.79 -10.40 15.61
N PRO A 140 11.51 -9.09 15.65
CA PRO A 140 10.16 -8.57 15.52
C PRO A 140 9.50 -8.88 14.16
N LEU A 141 8.20 -9.17 14.19
CA LEU A 141 7.35 -9.40 13.02
C LEU A 141 6.21 -8.37 13.02
N LEU A 142 6.37 -7.30 12.25
CA LEU A 142 5.45 -6.15 12.24
C LEU A 142 4.23 -6.41 11.38
N SER A 143 4.38 -7.26 10.38
CA SER A 143 3.35 -7.58 9.42
C SER A 143 3.40 -9.02 8.98
N GLY A 144 2.25 -9.57 8.63
CA GLY A 144 2.10 -10.91 8.08
C GLY A 144 1.39 -10.85 6.74
N HIS A 145 2.08 -11.16 5.66
CA HIS A 145 1.56 -11.04 4.29
C HIS A 145 1.18 -12.40 3.71
N PHE A 146 0.07 -12.47 2.97
CA PHE A 146 -0.39 -13.72 2.36
C PHE A 146 0.16 -13.94 0.94
N PHE A 147 0.71 -12.89 0.31
CA PHE A 147 1.13 -12.92 -1.10
C PHE A 147 0.05 -13.57 -2.00
N GLU A 148 0.40 -14.57 -2.80
CA GLU A 148 -0.49 -15.24 -3.74
C GLU A 148 -1.48 -16.18 -3.04
N ARG A 149 -1.24 -16.57 -1.77
CA ARG A 149 -2.16 -17.46 -1.03
C ARG A 149 -3.56 -16.89 -0.94
N ILE A 150 -3.68 -15.56 -0.90
CA ILE A 150 -5.01 -14.92 -0.86
C ILE A 150 -5.88 -15.28 -2.07
N LEU A 151 -5.28 -15.70 -3.18
CA LEU A 151 -6.01 -16.11 -4.39
C LEU A 151 -6.73 -17.46 -4.20
N ASP A 152 -6.46 -18.19 -3.12
CA ASP A 152 -7.20 -19.39 -2.73
C ASP A 152 -8.49 -19.07 -1.94
N CYS A 153 -8.74 -17.79 -1.61
CA CYS A 153 -9.96 -17.33 -0.94
C CYS A 153 -10.99 -16.84 -1.96
N ASN A 154 -12.11 -17.57 -2.08
CA ASN A 154 -13.18 -17.23 -3.04
C ASN A 154 -13.78 -15.86 -2.74
N ALA A 155 -14.06 -15.52 -1.48
CA ALA A 155 -14.55 -14.20 -1.12
C ALA A 155 -13.59 -13.06 -1.54
N ALA A 156 -12.27 -13.24 -1.42
CA ALA A 156 -11.29 -12.26 -1.89
C ALA A 156 -11.32 -12.10 -3.43
N LEU A 157 -11.47 -13.19 -4.17
CA LEU A 157 -11.64 -13.15 -5.63
C LEU A 157 -12.98 -12.53 -6.05
N THR A 158 -14.04 -12.71 -5.25
CA THR A 158 -15.34 -12.09 -5.49
C THR A 158 -15.25 -10.57 -5.31
N VAL A 159 -14.59 -10.08 -4.25
CA VAL A 159 -14.30 -8.64 -4.09
C VAL A 159 -13.46 -8.11 -5.24
N GLN A 160 -12.39 -8.84 -5.60
CA GLN A 160 -11.50 -8.48 -6.70
C GLN A 160 -12.23 -8.25 -8.03
N ARG A 161 -13.29 -9.03 -8.28
CA ARG A 161 -14.05 -9.04 -9.53
C ARG A 161 -15.36 -8.24 -9.44
N ASP A 162 -15.60 -7.55 -8.32
CA ASP A 162 -16.85 -6.80 -8.14
C ASP A 162 -17.02 -5.74 -9.23
N PRO A 163 -18.15 -5.75 -9.97
CA PRO A 163 -18.41 -4.82 -11.07
C PRO A 163 -18.28 -3.35 -10.70
N LEU A 164 -18.73 -2.95 -9.51
CA LEU A 164 -18.69 -1.55 -9.09
C LEU A 164 -17.25 -1.10 -8.84
N LEU A 165 -16.42 -1.91 -8.21
CA LEU A 165 -15.01 -1.57 -7.97
C LEU A 165 -14.24 -1.41 -9.30
N LEU A 166 -14.48 -2.33 -10.24
CA LEU A 166 -13.90 -2.25 -11.58
C LEU A 166 -14.39 -1.00 -12.34
N ASP A 167 -15.68 -0.67 -12.21
CA ASP A 167 -16.27 0.49 -12.87
C ASP A 167 -15.78 1.82 -12.28
N ILE A 168 -15.64 1.91 -10.96
CA ILE A 168 -15.01 3.05 -10.27
C ILE A 168 -13.56 3.20 -10.75
N ALA A 169 -12.78 2.11 -10.78
CA ALA A 169 -11.41 2.14 -11.23
C ALA A 169 -11.30 2.62 -12.68
N ALA A 170 -12.15 2.12 -13.57
CA ALA A 170 -12.21 2.57 -14.96
C ALA A 170 -12.56 4.07 -15.04
N HIS A 171 -13.58 4.54 -14.34
CA HIS A 171 -14.02 5.94 -14.39
C HIS A 171 -13.03 6.92 -13.73
N TYR A 172 -12.21 6.44 -12.80
CA TYR A 172 -11.18 7.24 -12.15
C TYR A 172 -9.83 7.21 -12.89
N LEU A 173 -9.43 6.06 -13.43
CA LEU A 173 -8.11 5.78 -14.04
C LEU A 173 -8.15 5.57 -15.57
N GLY A 174 -9.31 5.61 -16.21
CA GLY A 174 -9.51 5.38 -17.65
C GLY A 174 -9.84 3.93 -17.97
N SER A 175 -10.38 3.65 -19.18
CA SER A 175 -10.86 2.31 -19.55
C SER A 175 -9.76 1.25 -19.70
N GLN A 176 -8.50 1.65 -19.56
CA GLN A 176 -7.34 0.76 -19.56
C GLN A 176 -6.91 0.35 -18.14
N ALA A 177 -7.67 0.76 -17.11
CA ALA A 177 -7.41 0.35 -15.73
C ALA A 177 -7.35 -1.18 -15.64
N LYS A 178 -6.32 -1.67 -14.95
CA LYS A 178 -6.12 -3.10 -14.71
C LYS A 178 -5.89 -3.30 -13.23
N LEU A 179 -6.44 -4.39 -12.71
CA LEU A 179 -6.03 -4.89 -11.41
C LEU A 179 -4.57 -5.34 -11.49
N ILE A 180 -3.75 -4.83 -10.57
CA ILE A 180 -2.33 -5.17 -10.47
C ILE A 180 -2.04 -6.14 -9.32
N THR A 181 -2.76 -6.03 -8.20
CA THR A 181 -2.49 -6.85 -7.01
C THR A 181 -3.69 -6.90 -6.08
N THR A 182 -3.94 -8.07 -5.49
CA THR A 182 -4.82 -8.25 -4.33
C THR A 182 -3.94 -8.62 -3.14
N ARG A 183 -4.11 -7.94 -2.01
CA ARG A 183 -3.33 -8.17 -0.80
C ARG A 183 -4.24 -8.25 0.41
N VAL A 184 -3.95 -9.24 1.26
CA VAL A 184 -4.38 -9.25 2.65
C VAL A 184 -3.10 -9.32 3.49
N TRP A 185 -3.10 -8.63 4.62
CA TRP A 185 -2.01 -8.69 5.57
C TRP A 185 -2.51 -8.36 6.97
N TRP A 186 -1.75 -8.85 7.95
CA TRP A 186 -1.85 -8.46 9.34
C TRP A 186 -0.86 -7.35 9.64
N SER A 187 -1.23 -6.44 10.54
CA SER A 187 -0.33 -5.54 11.24
C SER A 187 -0.34 -5.94 12.71
N PHE A 188 0.83 -6.29 13.26
CA PHE A 188 0.94 -6.81 14.61
C PHE A 188 1.49 -5.75 15.58
N PRO A 189 0.97 -5.68 16.82
CA PRO A 189 1.63 -4.94 17.88
C PRO A 189 2.94 -5.64 18.23
N THR A 190 3.98 -4.87 18.52
CA THR A 190 5.27 -5.43 18.93
C THR A 190 5.96 -4.48 19.90
N SER A 191 6.60 -5.05 20.92
CA SER A 191 7.05 -4.34 22.13
C SER A 191 8.33 -3.51 21.92
N SER A 192 9.08 -3.75 20.85
CA SER A 192 10.32 -3.02 20.57
C SER A 192 10.63 -3.01 19.07
N VAL A 193 10.49 -1.84 18.45
CA VAL A 193 10.67 -1.67 17.00
C VAL A 193 11.67 -0.56 16.73
N SER A 194 12.73 -0.87 16.00
CA SER A 194 13.65 0.13 15.50
C SER A 194 13.01 1.00 14.39
N ASP A 195 13.52 2.21 14.17
CA ASP A 195 13.00 3.06 13.09
C ASP A 195 13.15 2.44 11.70
N ALA A 196 14.14 1.57 11.49
CA ALA A 196 14.32 0.88 10.22
C ALA A 196 13.22 -0.15 9.95
N GLU A 197 12.85 -0.90 10.98
CA GLU A 197 11.70 -1.80 10.98
C GLU A 197 10.40 -1.05 10.73
N LYS A 198 10.20 0.09 11.41
CA LYS A 198 9.06 0.98 11.13
C LYS A 198 9.07 1.45 9.67
N ASN A 199 10.21 1.91 9.14
CA ASN A 199 10.31 2.36 7.76
C ASN A 199 10.06 1.23 6.75
N LEU A 200 10.48 0.00 7.03
CA LEU A 200 10.24 -1.16 6.15
C LEU A 200 8.75 -1.50 6.09
N ALA A 201 8.06 -1.41 7.23
CA ALA A 201 6.62 -1.57 7.32
C ALA A 201 5.84 -0.28 6.94
N SER A 202 6.52 0.77 6.46
CA SER A 202 5.94 2.09 6.18
C SER A 202 5.16 2.71 7.35
N LEU A 203 5.52 2.35 8.58
CA LEU A 203 4.90 2.82 9.81
C LEU A 203 5.49 4.16 10.25
N GLY A 204 4.63 5.06 10.74
CA GLY A 204 5.02 6.30 11.39
C GLY A 204 5.52 7.41 10.46
N LYS A 205 5.42 7.24 9.13
CA LYS A 205 5.73 8.30 8.16
C LYS A 205 4.71 8.34 7.02
N TYR A 206 4.37 9.55 6.61
CA TYR A 206 3.53 9.77 5.45
C TYR A 206 4.29 9.47 4.17
N HIS A 207 3.65 8.81 3.23
CA HIS A 207 4.23 8.57 1.91
C HIS A 207 3.12 8.60 0.87
N PHE A 208 3.51 8.58 -0.40
CA PHE A 208 2.60 8.25 -1.48
C PHE A 208 3.17 7.05 -2.22
N ASP A 209 2.27 6.21 -2.70
CA ASP A 209 2.65 5.04 -3.46
C ASP A 209 2.94 5.41 -4.92
N LEU A 210 3.89 4.69 -5.52
CA LEU A 210 4.34 4.90 -6.91
C LEU A 210 4.51 3.56 -7.64
N ASP A 211 3.45 2.78 -7.64
CA ASP A 211 3.33 1.50 -8.34
C ASP A 211 3.10 1.70 -9.86
N ASP A 212 2.50 2.83 -10.29
CA ASP A 212 2.27 3.17 -11.71
C ASP A 212 2.01 4.69 -11.90
N TRP A 213 1.84 5.14 -13.14
CA TRP A 213 1.46 6.50 -13.55
C TRP A 213 0.26 7.04 -12.79
N ARG A 214 -0.75 6.21 -12.53
CA ARG A 214 -1.87 6.46 -11.62
C ARG A 214 -2.35 5.12 -11.06
N MET A 215 -2.83 5.14 -9.82
CA MET A 215 -3.36 3.95 -9.16
C MET A 215 -4.59 4.33 -8.33
N LEU A 216 -5.36 3.31 -7.98
CA LEU A 216 -6.45 3.36 -7.01
C LEU A 216 -6.32 2.12 -6.14
N LYS A 217 -6.49 2.27 -4.83
CA LYS A 217 -6.48 1.17 -3.87
C LYS A 217 -7.82 1.15 -3.14
N PHE A 218 -8.41 -0.04 -3.04
CA PHE A 218 -9.56 -0.29 -2.19
C PHE A 218 -9.05 -0.99 -0.94
N PHE A 219 -9.27 -0.38 0.23
CA PHE A 219 -8.87 -0.93 1.51
C PHE A 219 -10.14 -1.33 2.28
N PHE A 220 -10.14 -2.55 2.80
CA PHE A 220 -11.21 -3.06 3.65
C PHE A 220 -10.58 -3.56 4.94
N TYR A 221 -11.08 -3.09 6.08
CA TYR A 221 -10.69 -3.65 7.36
C TYR A 221 -11.44 -4.97 7.59
N LEU A 222 -10.68 -6.03 7.91
CA LEU A 222 -11.22 -7.34 8.23
C LEU A 222 -11.43 -7.54 9.73
N ASN A 223 -10.88 -6.64 10.55
CA ASN A 223 -11.13 -6.56 11.99
C ASN A 223 -11.58 -5.13 12.30
N PRO A 224 -12.29 -4.90 13.41
CA PRO A 224 -12.52 -3.55 13.91
C PRO A 224 -11.19 -2.79 14.05
N VAL A 225 -11.16 -1.56 13.55
CA VAL A 225 -10.01 -0.66 13.67
C VAL A 225 -10.50 0.68 14.22
N ASP A 226 -9.88 1.13 15.30
CA ASP A 226 -10.11 2.42 15.93
C ASP A 226 -8.83 3.27 15.93
N ALA A 227 -8.84 4.39 16.66
CA ALA A 227 -7.71 5.31 16.74
C ALA A 227 -6.45 4.71 17.39
N GLU A 228 -6.59 3.66 18.20
CA GLU A 228 -5.52 3.03 18.97
C GLU A 228 -5.02 1.74 18.30
N THR A 229 -5.79 1.14 17.39
CA THR A 229 -5.41 -0.10 16.69
C THR A 229 -4.76 0.12 15.32
N GLY A 230 -4.18 1.30 15.08
CA GLY A 230 -3.40 1.62 13.88
C GLY A 230 -4.22 1.82 12.60
N PRO A 231 -5.10 2.83 12.54
CA PRO A 231 -5.88 3.13 11.34
C PRO A 231 -4.99 3.72 10.25
N HIS A 232 -5.39 3.55 8.98
CA HIS A 232 -4.82 4.30 7.87
C HIS A 232 -5.13 5.79 8.05
N VAL A 233 -4.08 6.60 7.98
CA VAL A 233 -4.17 8.07 8.04
C VAL A 233 -3.88 8.63 6.64
N TYR A 234 -4.86 9.31 6.07
CA TYR A 234 -4.79 9.93 4.75
C TYR A 234 -4.67 11.44 4.88
N VAL A 235 -4.08 12.10 3.88
CA VAL A 235 -4.03 13.56 3.79
C VAL A 235 -4.99 14.02 2.69
N ARG A 236 -6.12 14.62 3.07
CA ARG A 236 -7.18 15.00 2.14
C ARG A 236 -6.67 15.92 1.02
N GLY A 237 -6.95 15.57 -0.22
CA GLY A 237 -6.59 16.36 -1.42
C GLY A 237 -5.09 16.38 -1.77
N SER A 238 -4.25 15.64 -1.02
CA SER A 238 -2.79 15.63 -1.22
C SER A 238 -2.38 15.06 -2.59
N HIS A 239 -3.18 14.19 -3.19
CA HIS A 239 -2.93 13.56 -4.49
C HIS A 239 -2.75 14.59 -5.61
N ASN A 240 -3.42 15.75 -5.51
CA ASN A 240 -3.41 16.84 -6.50
C ASN A 240 -2.53 18.04 -6.12
N ARG A 241 -2.00 18.10 -4.89
CA ARG A 241 -1.31 19.27 -4.33
C ARG A 241 0.12 18.98 -3.87
N ARG A 242 0.80 18.02 -4.51
CA ARG A 242 2.17 17.64 -4.12
C ARG A 242 3.15 18.78 -4.36
N THR A 243 3.91 19.16 -3.35
CA THR A 243 5.01 20.13 -3.47
C THR A 243 6.12 19.61 -4.36
N LEU A 244 6.94 20.49 -4.92
CA LEU A 244 8.12 20.08 -5.70
C LEU A 244 9.05 19.20 -4.87
N LYS A 245 9.22 19.49 -3.57
CA LYS A 245 10.00 18.66 -2.64
C LYS A 245 9.45 17.23 -2.56
N HIS A 246 8.14 17.06 -2.41
CA HIS A 246 7.51 15.73 -2.37
C HIS A 246 7.56 15.01 -3.72
N GLN A 247 7.57 15.74 -4.85
CA GLN A 247 7.70 15.14 -6.17
C GLN A 247 9.14 14.66 -6.44
N LEU A 248 10.15 15.42 -6.00
CA LEU A 248 11.55 15.17 -6.36
C LEU A 248 12.35 14.36 -5.32
N THR A 249 11.82 14.17 -4.11
CA THR A 249 12.48 13.29 -3.12
C THR A 249 12.66 11.90 -3.69
N LEU A 250 13.77 11.23 -3.38
CA LEU A 250 13.98 9.80 -3.67
C LEU A 250 13.80 8.91 -2.43
N LEU A 251 13.55 9.53 -1.28
CA LEU A 251 13.26 8.84 -0.03
C LEU A 251 11.76 8.57 0.09
N VAL A 252 11.43 7.41 0.65
CA VAL A 252 10.07 7.07 1.07
C VAL A 252 9.89 7.52 2.51
N GLY A 253 8.76 8.16 2.79
CA GLY A 253 8.43 8.64 4.11
C GLY A 253 8.81 10.10 4.34
N HIS A 254 7.82 10.89 4.74
CA HIS A 254 7.92 12.27 5.16
C HIS A 254 7.47 12.36 6.63
N PRO A 255 8.20 13.10 7.48
CA PRO A 255 7.77 13.37 8.86
C PRO A 255 6.39 14.04 8.88
N ALA A 256 5.59 13.73 9.92
CA ALA A 256 4.26 14.31 10.07
C ALA A 256 4.30 15.84 10.05
N GLU A 257 5.19 16.46 10.82
CA GLU A 257 5.35 17.92 10.87
C GLU A 257 5.52 18.55 9.47
N GLU A 258 6.39 17.96 8.63
CA GLU A 258 6.60 18.43 7.26
C GLU A 258 5.31 18.39 6.43
N VAL A 259 4.57 17.28 6.52
CA VAL A 259 3.32 17.09 5.79
C VAL A 259 2.25 18.06 6.29
N LEU A 260 2.11 18.24 7.60
CA LEU A 260 1.14 19.16 8.20
C LEU A 260 1.44 20.62 7.88
N ASN A 261 2.73 21.00 7.81
CA ASN A 261 3.12 22.34 7.38
C ASN A 261 2.73 22.64 5.93
N VAL A 262 2.68 21.62 5.08
CA VAL A 262 2.33 21.75 3.66
C VAL A 262 0.81 21.71 3.43
N TYR A 263 0.12 20.76 4.05
CA TYR A 263 -1.30 20.48 3.77
C TYR A 263 -2.27 21.01 4.83
N GLY A 264 -1.75 21.47 5.97
CA GLY A 264 -2.50 22.00 7.11
C GLY A 264 -2.74 20.96 8.20
N ALA A 265 -2.85 21.43 9.45
CA ALA A 265 -3.05 20.57 10.62
C ALA A 265 -4.35 19.77 10.61
N GLN A 266 -5.38 20.24 9.88
CA GLN A 266 -6.70 19.60 9.75
C GLN A 266 -6.79 18.66 8.53
N SER A 267 -5.70 18.50 7.78
CA SER A 267 -5.68 17.65 6.58
C SER A 267 -5.64 16.15 6.82
N PRO A 268 -5.07 15.63 7.93
CA PRO A 268 -5.13 14.21 8.24
C PRO A 268 -6.56 13.75 8.52
N ILE A 269 -6.93 12.61 7.96
CA ILE A 269 -8.21 11.95 8.20
C ILE A 269 -8.01 10.43 8.29
N THR A 270 -8.70 9.82 9.23
CA THR A 270 -8.89 8.37 9.32
C THR A 270 -10.25 8.01 8.73
N LEU A 271 -10.34 6.89 8.03
CA LEU A 271 -11.57 6.37 7.42
C LEU A 271 -12.05 5.12 8.13
#